data_AF-A0A960MV02-F1
#
_entry.id   AF-A0A960MV02-F1
#
_cell.length_a   1.000
_cell.length_b   1.000
_cell.length_c   1.000
_cell.angle_alpha   90.00
_cell.angle_beta   90.00
_cell.angle_gamma   90.00
#
_symmetry.space_group_name_H-M   'P 1'
#
loop_
_entity.id
_entity.type
_entity.pdbx_description
1 polymer ?
#
loop_
_entity_poly.entity_id
_entity_poly.type
_entity_poly.pdbx_seq_one_letter_code
_entity_poly.pdbx_strand_id
1 'polypeptide(L)'
;MLQQQGLTEEQKKIALETMEASLSEVRKVMAWETIEPMFVRIYSGIFTAAELNRLSDFFESADGQVFVEKQPAIQAATMAEMQKLMMQIMPAIQQKTQAAIEKAKAGQ
;
A
#
# COMPACT_ATOMS: atom_id res chain seq x y z
N MET A 1 19.52 -0.59 -7.79
CA MET A 1 19.72 0.87 -7.96
C MET A 1 21.16 1.31 -7.67
N LEU A 2 21.85 0.80 -6.63
CA LEU A 2 23.27 1.16 -6.36
C LEU A 2 24.28 0.65 -7.40
N GLN A 3 23.99 -0.44 -8.12
CA GLN A 3 24.88 -1.00 -9.15
C GLN A 3 25.01 -0.13 -10.42
N GLN A 4 24.09 0.81 -10.66
CA GLN A 4 24.10 1.64 -11.87
C GLN A 4 24.95 2.92 -11.75
N GLN A 5 25.55 3.20 -10.59
CA GLN A 5 26.23 4.47 -10.32
C GLN A 5 27.76 4.44 -10.48
N GLY A 6 28.36 3.41 -11.07
CA GLY A 6 29.82 3.37 -11.30
C GLY A 6 30.66 3.46 -10.01
N LEU A 7 30.08 3.07 -8.87
CA LEU A 7 30.70 3.15 -7.55
C LEU A 7 31.87 2.16 -7.43
N THR A 8 32.93 2.57 -6.71
CA THR A 8 33.99 1.66 -6.28
C THR A 8 33.43 0.63 -5.28
N GLU A 9 34.11 -0.51 -5.10
CA GLU A 9 33.67 -1.54 -4.15
C GLU A 9 33.56 -1.00 -2.71
N GLU A 10 34.47 -0.12 -2.30
CA GLU A 10 34.41 0.53 -0.99
C GLU A 10 33.17 1.44 -0.85
N GLN A 11 32.85 2.21 -1.89
CA GLN A 11 31.65 3.06 -1.91
C GLN A 11 30.36 2.22 -1.89
N LYS A 12 30.33 1.07 -2.57
CA LYS A 12 29.20 0.12 -2.50
C LYS A 12 29.02 -0.43 -1.10
N LYS A 13 30.11 -0.83 -0.44
CA LYS A 13 30.08 -1.33 0.94
C LYS A 13 29.50 -0.30 1.90
N ILE A 14 30.02 0.93 1.87
CA ILE A 14 29.51 2.05 2.69
C ILE A 14 28.02 2.31 2.41
N ALA A 15 27.61 2.29 1.13
CA ALA A 15 26.22 2.50 0.75
C ALA A 15 25.29 1.38 1.27
N LEU A 16 25.73 0.12 1.22
CA LEU A 16 24.98 -1.02 1.74
C LEU A 16 24.85 -0.96 3.27
N GLU A 17 25.93 -0.68 3.99
CA GLU A 17 25.93 -0.52 5.45
C GLU A 17 25.00 0.63 5.87
N THR A 18 25.04 1.76 5.16
CA THR A 18 24.15 2.91 5.41
C THR A 18 22.69 2.55 5.15
N MET A 19 22.40 1.79 4.10
CA MET A 19 21.05 1.32 3.78
C MET A 19 20.54 0.36 4.85
N GLU A 20 21.37 -0.57 5.31
CA GLU A 20 21.02 -1.50 6.39
C GLU A 20 20.74 -0.77 7.70
N ALA A 21 21.59 0.19 8.07
CA ALA A 21 21.35 1.04 9.24
C ALA A 21 20.03 1.81 9.12
N SER A 22 19.76 2.39 7.95
CA SER A 22 18.49 3.10 7.69
C SER A 22 17.28 2.17 7.81
N LEU A 23 17.36 0.95 7.28
CA LEU A 23 16.30 -0.06 7.41
C LEU A 23 16.11 -0.49 8.87
N SER A 24 17.19 -0.56 9.65
CA SER A 24 17.13 -0.84 11.09
C SER A 24 16.36 0.25 11.83
N GLU A 25 16.63 1.53 11.54
CA GLU A 25 15.88 2.65 12.12
C GLU A 25 14.40 2.64 11.73
N VAL A 26 14.09 2.34 10.46
CA VAL A 26 12.69 2.17 10.02
C VAL A 26 12.01 1.04 10.79
N ARG A 27 12.68 -0.11 10.98
CA ARG A 27 12.13 -1.23 11.76
C ARG A 27 11.84 -0.84 13.20
N LYS A 28 12.71 -0.03 13.84
CA LYS A 28 12.48 0.46 15.21
C LYS A 28 11.25 1.36 15.29
N VAL A 29 11.07 2.27 14.33
CA VAL A 29 9.90 3.17 14.28
C VAL A 29 8.61 2.39 14.00
N MET A 30 8.70 1.34 13.20
CA MET A 30 7.57 0.46 12.85
C MET A 30 7.35 -0.68 13.84
N ALA A 31 8.20 -0.81 14.86
CA ALA A 31 8.04 -1.82 15.91
C ALA A 31 6.72 -1.61 16.65
N TRP A 32 6.10 -2.70 17.10
CA TRP A 32 4.79 -2.66 17.73
C TRP A 32 4.80 -1.74 18.95
N GLU A 33 5.86 -1.81 19.76
CA GLU A 33 6.05 -0.99 20.96
C GLU A 33 6.04 0.52 20.66
N THR A 34 6.45 0.90 19.44
CA THR A 34 6.46 2.29 18.99
C THR A 34 5.10 2.73 18.46
N ILE A 35 4.39 1.86 17.71
CA ILE A 35 3.14 2.21 17.03
C ILE A 35 1.88 1.93 17.85
N GLU A 36 1.93 1.01 18.82
CA GLU A 36 0.80 0.65 19.68
C GLU A 36 0.13 1.87 20.32
N PRO A 37 0.85 2.81 20.97
CA PRO A 37 0.21 3.95 21.62
C PRO A 37 -0.57 4.83 20.65
N MET A 38 -0.10 4.91 19.40
CA MET A 38 -0.80 5.62 18.32
C MET A 38 -2.12 4.95 18.00
N PHE A 39 -2.12 3.63 17.80
CA PHE A 39 -3.33 2.86 17.51
C PHE A 39 -4.33 2.92 18.66
N VAL A 40 -3.87 2.74 19.90
CA VAL A 40 -4.73 2.85 21.09
C VAL A 40 -5.44 4.21 21.12
N ARG A 41 -4.70 5.31 20.93
CA ARG A 41 -5.27 6.66 20.89
C ARG A 41 -6.27 6.85 19.74
N ILE A 42 -5.98 6.35 18.55
CA ILE A 42 -6.88 6.46 17.39
C ILE A 42 -8.19 5.71 17.66
N TYR A 43 -8.10 4.44 18.07
CA TYR A 43 -9.28 3.60 18.26
C TYR A 43 -10.13 4.08 19.45
N SER A 44 -9.51 4.42 20.59
CA SER A 44 -10.23 4.98 21.75
C SER A 44 -10.84 6.37 21.50
N GLY A 45 -10.34 7.12 20.51
CA GLY A 45 -10.88 8.41 20.13
C GLY A 45 -12.06 8.33 19.14
N ILE A 46 -12.26 7.18 18.48
CA ILE A 46 -13.31 6.96 17.48
C ILE A 46 -14.42 6.06 18.03
N PHE A 47 -14.05 5.00 18.74
CA PHE A 47 -14.97 4.00 19.25
C PHE A 47 -15.18 4.16 20.76
N THR A 48 -16.38 3.84 21.20
CA THR A 48 -16.65 3.62 22.62
C THR A 48 -16.06 2.29 23.09
N ALA A 49 -15.80 2.16 24.39
CA ALA A 49 -15.34 0.89 24.98
C ALA A 49 -16.29 -0.28 24.68
N ALA A 50 -17.61 -0.03 24.67
CA ALA A 50 -18.60 -1.06 24.38
C ALA A 50 -18.55 -1.52 22.91
N GLU A 51 -18.24 -0.63 21.97
CA GLU A 51 -18.06 -0.99 20.55
C GLU A 51 -16.78 -1.78 20.34
N LEU A 52 -15.67 -1.36 20.97
CA LEU A 52 -14.41 -2.09 20.92
C LEU A 52 -14.56 -3.51 21.48
N ASN A 53 -15.25 -3.69 22.61
CA ASN A 53 -15.51 -5.01 23.18
C ASN A 53 -16.30 -5.90 22.21
N ARG A 54 -17.37 -5.39 21.59
CA ARG A 54 -18.14 -6.16 20.60
C ARG A 54 -17.32 -6.51 19.36
N LEU A 55 -16.43 -5.63 18.91
CA LEU A 55 -15.53 -5.92 17.80
C LEU A 55 -14.52 -7.00 18.18
N SER A 56 -13.96 -6.94 19.39
CA SER A 56 -13.09 -8.01 19.92
C SER A 56 -13.83 -9.34 19.98
N ASP A 57 -15.04 -9.38 20.55
CA ASP A 57 -15.86 -10.60 20.61
C ASP A 57 -16.09 -11.22 19.22
N PHE A 58 -16.38 -10.37 18.23
CA PHE A 58 -16.54 -10.82 16.85
C PHE A 58 -15.23 -11.38 16.29
N PHE A 59 -14.13 -10.62 16.36
CA PHE A 59 -12.85 -11.05 15.77
C PHE A 59 -12.24 -12.26 16.49
N GLU A 60 -12.55 -12.50 17.76
CA GLU A 60 -12.14 -13.72 18.49
C GLU A 60 -12.99 -14.95 18.11
N SER A 61 -14.19 -14.76 17.56
CA SER A 61 -15.04 -15.86 17.10
C SER A 61 -14.44 -16.61 15.89
N ALA A 62 -14.88 -17.86 15.69
CA ALA A 62 -14.45 -18.67 14.54
C ALA A 62 -14.71 -17.97 13.20
N ASP A 63 -15.89 -17.37 13.03
CA ASP A 63 -16.23 -16.66 11.80
C ASP A 63 -15.45 -15.34 11.65
N GLY A 64 -15.15 -14.65 12.76
CA GLY A 64 -14.31 -13.45 12.75
C GLY A 64 -12.87 -13.74 12.34
N GLN A 65 -12.28 -14.83 12.85
CA GLN A 65 -10.96 -15.29 12.42
C GLN A 65 -10.95 -15.66 10.94
N VAL A 66 -11.95 -16.40 10.46
CA VAL A 66 -12.11 -16.72 9.03
C VAL A 66 -12.21 -15.44 8.18
N PHE A 67 -12.91 -14.41 8.67
CA PHE A 67 -13.00 -13.13 7.99
C PHE A 67 -11.63 -12.45 7.89
N VAL A 68 -10.88 -12.36 8.99
CA VAL A 68 -9.52 -11.77 9.02
C VAL A 68 -8.58 -12.51 8.07
N GLU A 69 -8.60 -13.85 8.09
CA GLU A 69 -7.78 -14.69 7.20
C GLU A 69 -8.09 -14.44 5.71
N LYS A 70 -9.35 -14.13 5.38
CA LYS A 70 -9.78 -13.89 3.99
C LYS A 70 -9.54 -12.46 3.51
N GLN A 71 -9.28 -11.49 4.40
CA GLN A 71 -9.06 -10.09 4.02
C GLN A 71 -7.97 -9.89 2.95
N PRO A 72 -6.77 -10.49 3.06
CA PRO A 72 -5.74 -10.32 2.04
C PRO A 72 -6.18 -10.84 0.66
N ALA A 73 -6.88 -11.98 0.62
CA ALA A 73 -7.37 -12.56 -0.63
C ALA A 73 -8.47 -11.69 -1.26
N ILE A 74 -9.38 -11.14 -0.45
CA ILE A 74 -10.40 -10.19 -0.90
C ILE A 74 -9.75 -8.94 -1.50
N GLN A 75 -8.76 -8.37 -0.83
CA GLN A 75 -8.07 -7.18 -1.31
C GLN A 75 -7.33 -7.45 -2.63
N ALA A 76 -6.62 -8.57 -2.74
CA ALA A 76 -5.93 -8.98 -3.96
C ALA A 76 -6.91 -9.18 -5.13
N ALA A 77 -8.02 -9.88 -4.90
CA ALA A 77 -9.05 -10.11 -5.90
C ALA A 77 -9.68 -8.78 -6.35
N THR A 78 -9.99 -7.88 -5.42
CA THR A 78 -10.54 -6.56 -5.72
C THR A 78 -9.60 -5.76 -6.62
N MET A 79 -8.30 -5.72 -6.32
CA MET A 79 -7.32 -5.00 -7.14
C MET A 79 -7.19 -5.60 -8.55
N ALA A 80 -7.24 -6.94 -8.67
CA ALA A 80 -7.21 -7.61 -9.96
C ALA A 80 -8.43 -7.25 -10.84
N GLU A 81 -9.63 -7.19 -10.25
CA GLU A 81 -10.83 -6.77 -10.98
C GLU A 81 -10.76 -5.29 -11.40
N MET A 82 -10.27 -4.41 -10.51
CA MET A 82 -10.05 -3.01 -10.86
C MET A 82 -9.06 -2.85 -12.02
N GLN A 83 -8.00 -3.65 -12.06
CA GLN A 83 -7.05 -3.65 -13.18
C GLN A 83 -7.73 -4.06 -14.49
N LYS A 84 -8.62 -5.07 -14.47
CA LYS A 84 -9.39 -5.47 -15.66
C LYS A 84 -10.29 -4.36 -16.17
N LEU A 85 -11.01 -3.68 -15.28
CA LEU A 85 -11.84 -2.53 -15.64
C LEU A 85 -11.02 -1.42 -16.28
N MET A 86 -9.83 -1.13 -15.73
CA MET A 86 -8.90 -0.17 -16.33
C MET A 86 -8.48 -0.59 -17.74
N MET A 87 -8.10 -1.85 -17.95
CA MET A 87 -7.74 -2.36 -19.28
C MET A 87 -8.89 -2.24 -20.30
N GLN A 88 -10.14 -2.37 -19.86
CA GLN A 88 -11.31 -2.22 -20.74
C GLN A 88 -11.55 -0.78 -21.20
N ILE A 89 -11.28 0.22 -20.34
CA ILE A 89 -11.50 1.63 -20.68
C ILE A 89 -10.34 2.25 -21.46
N MET A 90 -9.13 1.71 -21.33
CA MET A 90 -7.91 2.26 -21.95
C MET A 90 -8.01 2.47 -23.48
N PRO A 91 -8.55 1.54 -24.30
CA PRO A 91 -8.71 1.76 -25.73
C PRO A 91 -9.62 2.96 -26.05
N ALA A 92 -10.72 3.12 -25.32
CA ALA A 92 -11.64 4.24 -25.52
C ALA A 92 -10.99 5.58 -25.14
N ILE A 93 -10.15 5.60 -24.10
CA ILE A 93 -9.34 6.77 -23.74
C ILE A 93 -8.34 7.08 -24.86
N GLN A 94 -7.60 6.08 -25.35
CA GLN A 94 -6.63 6.25 -26.45
C GLN A 94 -7.30 6.81 -27.70
N GLN A 95 -8.47 6.28 -28.08
CA GLN A 95 -9.23 6.75 -29.24
C GLN A 95 -9.66 8.22 -29.08
N LYS A 96 -10.18 8.59 -27.91
CA LYS A 96 -10.58 9.98 -27.63
C LYS A 96 -9.39 10.94 -27.65
N THR A 97 -8.26 10.52 -27.09
CA THR A 97 -7.01 11.31 -27.11
C THR A 97 -6.50 11.49 -28.53
N GLN A 98 -6.50 10.44 -29.34
CA GLN A 98 -6.07 10.51 -30.74
C GLN A 98 -6.97 11.46 -31.55
N ALA A 99 -8.29 11.34 -31.41
CA ALA A 99 -9.24 12.23 -32.08
C ALA A 99 -9.06 13.70 -31.65
N ALA A 100 -8.75 13.96 -30.38
CA ALA A 100 -8.47 15.30 -29.89
C ALA A 100 -7.19 15.89 -30.52
N ILE A 101 -6.13 15.10 -30.68
CA ILE A 101 -4.88 15.51 -31.33
C ILE A 101 -5.11 15.83 -32.81
N GLU A 102 -5.87 15.01 -33.52
CA GLU A 102 -6.21 15.23 -34.94
C GLU A 102 -7.00 16.51 -35.14
N LYS A 103 -8.01 16.75 -34.29
CA LYS A 103 -8.79 18.00 -34.32
C LYS A 103 -7.92 19.23 -34.07
N ALA A 104 -6.96 19.16 -33.13
CA ALA A 104 -6.05 20.26 -32.84
C ALA A 104 -5.12 20.57 -34.02
N LYS A 105 -4.66 19.55 -34.76
CA LYS A 105 -3.83 19.72 -35.97
C LYS A 105 -4.62 20.29 -37.16
N ALA A 106 -5.90 19.93 -37.29
CA ALA A 106 -6.76 20.40 -38.38
C ALA A 106 -7.33 21.82 -38.17
N GLY A 107 -7.21 22.37 -36.95
CA GLY A 107 -7.56 23.76 -36.63
C GLY A 107 -6.40 24.75 -36.74
N GLN A 108 -5.23 24.30 -37.23
CA GLN A 108 -4.10 25.12 -37.68
C GLN A 108 -4.09 25.16 -39.20
#